data_AF-A0A6I3T117-F1
#
_entry.id   AF-A0A6I3T117-F1
#
_cell.length_a   1.000
_cell.length_b   1.000
_cell.length_c   1.000
_cell.angle_alpha   90.00
_cell.angle_beta   90.00
_cell.angle_gamma   90.00
#
_symmetry.space_group_name_H-M   'P 1'
#
loop_
_entity.id
_entity.type
_entity.pdbx_description
1 polymer ?
#
loop_
_entity_poly.entity_id
_entity_poly.type
_entity_poly.pdbx_seq_one_letter_code
_entity_poly.pdbx_strand_id
1 'polypeptide(L)'
;MTEDIWVKGYVYSVDVAEEPAGKYRGQIFIKSHRLSGRTFEPPVVIQTPAAFKREHAAEIEARALARELIDSGSVEERLGAPAAQSTQAAV
;
A
#
# COMPACT_ATOMS: atom_id res chain seq x y z
N MET A 1 -10.90 8.32 7.40
CA MET A 1 -9.63 9.08 7.27
C MET A 1 -8.53 8.14 7.68
N THR A 2 -7.73 7.71 6.72
CA THR A 2 -6.65 6.76 6.94
C THR A 2 -5.44 7.49 7.53
N GLU A 3 -4.91 7.02 8.66
CA GLU A 3 -3.82 7.69 9.38
C GLU A 3 -2.51 7.72 8.55
N ASP A 4 -1.80 8.85 8.61
CA ASP A 4 -0.48 9.01 8.00
C ASP A 4 0.64 8.50 8.90
N ILE A 5 1.39 7.54 8.39
CA ILE A 5 2.47 6.83 9.07
C ILE A 5 3.81 7.24 8.46
N TRP A 6 4.79 7.50 9.34
CA TRP A 6 6.11 8.03 8.99
C TRP A 6 7.20 7.01 9.31
N VAL A 7 7.90 6.49 8.30
CA VAL A 7 9.00 5.52 8.50
C VAL A 7 10.11 5.78 7.49
N LYS A 8 11.35 5.93 7.98
CA LYS A 8 12.57 6.14 7.15
C LYS A 8 12.42 7.21 6.06
N GLY A 9 11.67 8.28 6.34
CA GLY A 9 11.42 9.37 5.40
C GLY A 9 10.22 9.16 4.47
N TYR A 10 9.66 7.95 4.38
CA TYR A 10 8.41 7.70 3.66
C TYR A 10 7.20 8.12 4.49
N VAL A 11 6.19 8.59 3.77
CA VAL A 11 4.84 8.87 4.27
C VAL A 11 3.89 7.92 3.58
N TYR A 12 3.17 7.14 4.36
CA TYR A 12 2.18 6.22 3.81
C TYR A 12 0.96 6.10 4.71
N SER A 13 -0.15 5.65 4.14
CA SER A 13 -1.33 5.24 4.89
C SER A 13 -1.74 3.83 4.50
N VAL A 14 -2.46 3.14 5.37
CA VAL A 14 -2.95 1.76 5.12
C VAL A 14 -4.46 1.74 5.15
N ASP A 15 -5.07 1.32 4.06
CA ASP A 15 -6.51 1.10 3.96
C ASP A 15 -6.82 -0.38 3.66
N VAL A 16 -8.10 -0.74 3.67
CA VAL A 16 -8.53 -2.12 3.40
C VAL A 16 -9.68 -2.08 2.41
N ALA A 17 -9.49 -2.72 1.26
CA ALA A 17 -10.52 -2.89 0.28
C ALA A 17 -11.28 -4.20 0.50
N GLU A 18 -12.61 -4.16 0.46
CA GLU A 18 -13.43 -5.35 0.38
C GLU A 18 -13.35 -5.94 -1.04
N GLU A 19 -13.02 -7.23 -1.13
CA GLU A 19 -12.99 -8.03 -2.35
C GLU A 19 -14.25 -8.91 -2.46
N PRO A 20 -14.61 -9.36 -3.67
CA PRO A 20 -15.70 -10.30 -3.88
C PRO A 20 -15.57 -11.53 -2.97
N ALA A 21 -16.72 -12.07 -2.56
CA ALA A 21 -16.84 -13.17 -1.59
C ALA A 21 -16.48 -12.82 -0.13
N GLY A 22 -16.58 -11.55 0.27
CA GLY A 22 -16.46 -11.12 1.67
C GLY A 22 -15.05 -11.28 2.22
N LYS A 23 -14.05 -11.03 1.36
CA LYS A 23 -12.65 -11.00 1.74
C LYS A 23 -12.18 -9.55 1.78
N TYR A 24 -11.06 -9.32 2.45
CA TYR A 24 -10.47 -8.02 2.65
C TYR A 24 -9.01 -8.06 2.20
N ARG A 25 -8.60 -7.07 1.42
CA ARG A 25 -7.21 -6.93 0.97
C ARG A 25 -6.65 -5.61 1.44
N GLY A 26 -5.52 -5.68 2.12
CA GLY A 26 -4.83 -4.51 2.62
C GLY A 26 -4.18 -3.73 1.48
N GLN A 27 -4.27 -2.41 1.54
CA GLN A 27 -3.73 -1.47 0.57
C GLN A 27 -2.81 -0.48 1.26
N ILE A 28 -1.62 -0.29 0.69
CA ILE A 28 -0.60 0.64 1.19
C ILE A 28 -0.52 1.80 0.21
N PHE A 29 -0.75 3.02 0.67
CA PHE A 29 -0.71 4.23 -0.14
C PHE A 29 0.56 5.01 0.18
N ILE A 30 1.57 4.94 -0.69
CA ILE A 30 2.80 5.71 -0.55
C ILE A 30 2.59 7.11 -1.10
N LYS A 31 2.68 8.13 -0.24
CA LYS A 31 2.35 9.53 -0.57
C LYS A 31 3.57 10.37 -0.87
N SER A 32 4.66 10.19 -0.13
CA SER A 32 5.90 10.92 -0.39
C SER A 32 7.11 10.23 0.25
N HIS A 33 8.30 10.62 -0.21
CA HIS A 33 9.56 10.30 0.43
C HIS A 33 10.33 11.61 0.66
N ARG A 34 10.37 12.05 1.92
CA ARG A 34 10.94 13.35 2.32
C ARG A 34 12.43 13.49 2.02
N LEU A 35 13.21 12.41 2.19
CA LEU A 35 14.66 12.47 2.00
C LEU A 35 15.05 12.64 0.52
N SER A 36 14.28 12.08 -0.40
CA SER A 36 14.46 12.30 -1.84
C SER A 36 13.66 13.49 -2.38
N GLY A 37 12.85 14.16 -1.55
CA GLY A 37 11.95 15.23 -1.96
C GLY A 37 10.86 14.80 -2.95
N ARG A 38 10.54 13.51 -3.04
CA ARG A 38 9.53 12.99 -3.99
C ARG A 38 8.15 13.02 -3.37
N THR A 39 7.17 13.53 -4.10
CA THR A 39 5.74 13.40 -3.78
C THR A 39 5.06 12.60 -4.88
N PHE A 40 4.18 11.70 -4.49
CA PHE A 40 3.45 10.81 -5.38
C PHE A 40 1.98 11.24 -5.44
N GLU A 41 1.59 11.89 -6.53
CA GLU A 41 0.21 12.32 -6.79
C GLU A 41 -0.25 11.80 -8.16
N PRO A 42 -1.20 10.84 -8.21
CA PRO A 42 -1.85 10.19 -7.06
C PRO A 42 -0.87 9.30 -6.26
N PRO A 43 -1.16 8.98 -4.98
CA PRO A 43 -0.34 8.08 -4.18
C PRO A 43 -0.12 6.73 -4.88
N VAL A 44 1.08 6.16 -4.75
CA VAL A 44 1.35 4.82 -5.28
C VAL A 44 0.68 3.79 -4.38
N VAL A 45 -0.16 2.93 -4.96
CA VAL A 45 -0.90 1.90 -4.24
C VAL A 45 -0.19 0.56 -4.38
N ILE A 46 0.15 -0.06 -3.26
CA ILE A 46 0.70 -1.42 -3.20
C ILE A 46 -0.31 -2.28 -2.44
N GLN A 47 -0.84 -3.31 -3.11
CA GLN A 47 -1.74 -4.26 -2.48
C GLN A 47 -0.95 -5.39 -1.80
N THR A 48 -1.46 -5.85 -0.66
CA THR A 48 -0.99 -7.09 -0.04
C THR A 48 -1.22 -8.28 -0.99
N PRO A 49 -0.32 -9.28 -1.01
CA PRO A 49 -0.45 -10.44 -1.88
C PRO A 49 -1.61 -11.37 -1.46
N ALA A 50 -1.94 -11.41 -0.17
CA ALA A 50 -2.99 -12.24 0.39
C ALA A 50 -4.26 -11.43 0.73
N ALA A 51 -5.41 -12.08 0.58
CA ALA A 51 -6.70 -11.57 1.04
C ALA A 51 -7.17 -12.35 2.26
N PHE A 52 -7.79 -11.66 3.22
CA PHE A 52 -8.16 -12.19 4.52
C PHE A 52 -9.68 -12.18 4.72
N LYS A 53 -10.20 -13.06 5.58
CA LYS A 53 -11.63 -13.05 5.95
C LYS A 53 -12.01 -11.94 6.92
N ARG A 54 -11.04 -11.23 7.49
CA ARG A 54 -11.25 -10.16 8.47
C ARG A 54 -10.50 -8.91 8.02
N GLU A 55 -11.18 -7.77 8.06
CA GLU A 55 -10.62 -6.46 7.72
C GLU A 55 -9.35 -6.15 8.53
N HIS A 56 -9.41 -6.32 9.85
CA HIS A 56 -8.27 -6.06 10.73
C HIS A 56 -7.04 -6.95 10.44
N ALA A 57 -7.25 -8.18 9.96
CA ALA A 57 -6.13 -9.05 9.56
C ALA A 57 -5.45 -8.51 8.29
N ALA A 58 -6.23 -8.02 7.33
CA ALA A 58 -5.71 -7.38 6.13
C ALA A 58 -4.98 -6.05 6.45
N GLU A 59 -5.48 -5.29 7.43
CA GLU A 59 -4.81 -4.08 7.92
C GLU A 59 -3.44 -4.39 8.53
N ILE A 60 -3.36 -5.37 9.44
CA ILE A 60 -2.10 -5.79 10.08
C ILE A 60 -1.09 -6.23 9.02
N GLU A 61 -1.52 -7.06 8.06
CA GLU A 61 -0.67 -7.52 6.96
C GLU A 61 -0.13 -6.35 6.13
N ALA A 62 -1.00 -5.39 5.76
CA ALA A 62 -0.55 -4.22 5.00
C ALA A 62 0.44 -3.36 5.79
N ARG A 63 0.24 -3.19 7.10
CA ARG A 63 1.19 -2.47 7.97
C ARG A 63 2.54 -3.21 8.05
N ALA A 64 2.52 -4.53 8.20
CA ALA A 64 3.72 -5.36 8.26
C ALA A 64 4.48 -5.31 6.93
N LEU A 65 3.79 -5.50 5.81
CA LEU A 65 4.36 -5.45 4.47
C LEU A 65 4.93 -4.05 4.14
N ALA A 66 4.22 -2.97 4.49
CA ALA A 66 4.73 -1.62 4.31
C ALA A 66 6.07 -1.43 5.03
N ARG A 67 6.16 -1.92 6.27
CA ARG A 67 7.37 -1.84 7.07
C ARG A 67 8.51 -2.66 6.44
N GLU A 68 8.23 -3.88 6.02
CA GLU A 68 9.20 -4.75 5.35
C GLU A 68 9.75 -4.11 4.06
N LEU A 69 8.87 -3.57 3.20
CA LEU A 69 9.26 -2.93 1.94
C LEU A 69 10.12 -1.68 2.15
N ILE A 70 9.80 -0.88 3.17
CA ILE A 70 10.59 0.31 3.53
C ILE A 70 11.92 -0.10 4.16
N ASP A 71 11.92 -1.12 5.03
CA ASP A 71 13.12 -1.53 5.74
C ASP A 71 14.14 -2.25 4.85
N SER A 72 13.67 -3.02 3.87
CA SER A 72 14.48 -3.71 2.85
C SER A 72 14.92 -2.81 1.69
N GLY A 73 14.26 -1.67 1.49
CA GLY A 73 14.47 -0.80 0.33
C GLY A 73 13.71 -1.19 -0.94
N SER A 74 12.96 -2.31 -0.92
CA SER A 74 12.17 -2.79 -2.06
C SER A 74 10.99 -1.90 -2.45
N VAL A 75 10.66 -0.89 -1.62
CA VAL A 75 9.67 0.13 -2.00
C VAL A 75 10.10 0.88 -3.27
N GLU A 76 11.39 1.17 -3.48
CA GLU A 76 11.86 1.91 -4.67
C GLU A 76 11.65 1.10 -5.97
N GLU A 77 11.77 -0.22 -5.91
CA GLU A 77 11.51 -1.12 -7.05
C GLU A 77 10.04 -1.02 -7.49
N ARG A 78 9.12 -0.88 -6.52
CA ARG A 78 7.68 -0.73 -6.74
C ARG A 78 7.31 0.68 -7.20
N LEU A 79 8.07 1.69 -6.79
CA LEU A 79 7.90 3.09 -7.20
C LEU A 79 8.45 3.39 -8.61
N GLY A 80 9.38 2.56 -9.11
CA GLY A 80 9.94 2.66 -10.46
C GLY A 80 9.20 1.83 -11.51
N ALA A 81 8.40 0.84 -11.10
CA ALA A 81 7.54 0.10 -12.01
C ALA A 81 6.36 1.00 -12.44
N PRO A 82 6.02 1.09 -13.75
CA PRO A 82 4.79 1.75 -14.16
C PRO A 82 3.65 1.08 -13.41
N ALA A 83 2.90 1.87 -12.63
CA ALA A 83 1.76 1.39 -11.86
C ALA A 83 0.89 0.56 -12.80
N ALA A 84 0.94 -0.77 -12.66
CA ALA A 84 0.04 -1.66 -13.35
C ALA A 84 -1.34 -1.32 -12.80
N GLN A 85 -2.03 -0.46 -13.53
CA GLN A 85 -3.42 -0.16 -13.32
C GLN A 85 -4.13 -1.51 -13.40
N SER A 86 -4.44 -2.06 -12.24
CA SER A 86 -5.44 -3.11 -12.09
C SER A 86 -6.77 -2.48 -12.46
N THR A 87 -6.97 -2.23 -13.75
CA THR A 87 -8.27 -1.93 -14.35
C THR A 87 -9.08 -3.21 -14.20
N GLN A 88 -9.71 -3.38 -13.05
CA GLN A 88 -10.77 -4.36 -12.91
C GLN A 88 -11.96 -3.82 -13.69
N ALA A 89 -11.99 -4.17 -14.98
CA ALA A 89 -13.15 -4.03 -15.82
C ALA A 89 -14.28 -4.87 -15.18
N ALA A 90 -15.24 -4.19 -14.60
CA ALA A 90 -16.55 -4.77 -14.32
C ALA A 90 -17.21 -5.08 -15.68
N VAL A 91 -17.60 -6.34 -15.85
CA VAL A 91 -18.44 -6.86 -16.94
C VAL A 91 -19.90 -6.50 -16.71
#